data_AF-A0A4P8HSV2-F1
#
_entry.id   AF-A0A4P8HSV2-F1
#
_cell.length_a   1.000
_cell.length_b   1.000
_cell.length_c   1.000
_cell.angle_alpha   90.00
_cell.angle_beta   90.00
_cell.angle_gamma   90.00
#
_symmetry.space_group_name_H-M   'P 1'
#
loop_
_entity.id
_entity.type
_entity.pdbx_description
1 polymer ?
#
loop_
_entity_poly.entity_id
_entity_poly.type
_entity_poly.pdbx_seq_one_letter_code
_entity_poly.pdbx_strand_id
1 'polypeptide(L)'
;MKALPFALNVVVLGAAMCVSAGAHAEITLYTDRAAFLAAVPGTVTDSLDDLAPGWLEGEAAREAASVSYRISAGPSDAGLYLAGPAGAVAVTATMASDALTFDQFNPGMRGFGGLFYGSDAYGEYSAGRALELTATAGGETLTFTLAPDSSESFFGLVSSTNLESVSLRNLDEDGNVYWATADSLVLAVPEPATWAMLLGGIGLMGVGTSRRRRALFSKLVAGIGIATVASVAYADGPGRGQTAAFEKNYLTFIIDHHYSALRMSELAAGTDTTRDAQVVDPDEGTSPSPGFAATPGKASDVQIKSMARLANRMQREEIGRAQRWLRDWYGIQHEPQLNDEGRRMIAMLDGTPEGAQFDQVFLRMFSNHHLSALAPSLHCVVKSDIGHGDLQRYCEDIVMTQKNSINDMRNMLCKQFSQCDFVPLTGDKRKDNEF
;
A
#
# COMPACT_ATOMS: atom_id res chain seq x y z
N MET A 1 61.06 -63.49 -36.32
CA MET A 1 59.97 -62.68 -36.90
C MET A 1 59.51 -61.69 -35.84
N LYS A 2 59.49 -60.39 -36.17
CA LYS A 2 59.34 -59.27 -35.25
C LYS A 2 57.91 -59.19 -34.71
N ALA A 3 57.75 -59.04 -33.39
CA ALA A 3 56.53 -58.54 -32.78
C ALA A 3 56.69 -57.03 -32.51
N LEU A 4 55.80 -56.22 -33.07
CA LEU A 4 55.57 -54.83 -32.68
C LEU A 4 54.17 -54.73 -32.07
N PRO A 5 53.98 -54.00 -30.97
CA PRO A 5 52.65 -53.78 -30.41
C PRO A 5 51.96 -52.60 -31.11
N PHE A 6 50.68 -52.78 -31.44
CA PHE A 6 49.75 -51.69 -31.76
C PHE A 6 49.25 -51.10 -30.43
N ALA A 7 49.71 -49.90 -30.07
CA ALA A 7 49.09 -49.07 -29.04
C ALA A 7 48.27 -47.99 -29.76
N LEU A 8 46.95 -48.12 -29.70
CA LEU A 8 46.01 -47.13 -30.22
C LEU A 8 45.85 -46.04 -29.16
N ASN A 9 46.46 -44.88 -29.38
CA ASN A 9 46.22 -43.68 -28.58
C ASN A 9 44.85 -43.09 -28.96
N VAL A 10 43.85 -43.29 -28.10
CA VAL A 10 42.59 -42.52 -28.15
C VAL A 10 42.71 -41.41 -27.11
N VAL A 11 43.04 -40.21 -27.57
CA VAL A 11 42.88 -38.98 -26.79
C VAL A 11 41.43 -38.53 -26.95
N VAL A 12 40.59 -38.78 -25.94
CA VAL A 12 39.26 -38.16 -25.85
C VAL A 12 39.45 -36.77 -25.26
N LEU A 13 39.37 -35.75 -26.10
CA LEU A 13 39.31 -34.35 -25.68
C LEU A 13 37.86 -34.07 -25.22
N GLY A 14 37.61 -34.20 -23.91
CA GLY A 14 36.35 -33.78 -23.30
C GLY A 14 36.29 -32.25 -23.22
N ALA A 15 35.67 -31.61 -24.21
CA ALA A 15 35.29 -30.21 -24.10
C ALA A 15 34.14 -30.10 -23.08
N ALA A 16 34.47 -29.70 -21.85
CA ALA A 16 33.48 -29.30 -20.86
C ALA A 16 32.77 -28.05 -21.36
N MET A 17 31.57 -28.20 -21.91
CA MET A 17 30.63 -27.10 -22.07
C MET A 17 30.19 -26.67 -20.66
N CYS A 18 30.88 -25.68 -20.09
CA CYS A 18 30.32 -24.87 -19.01
C CYS A 18 29.13 -24.11 -19.60
N VAL A 19 27.95 -24.74 -19.56
CA VAL A 19 26.70 -24.00 -19.65
C VAL A 19 26.67 -23.11 -18.41
N SER A 20 26.93 -21.83 -18.60
CA SER A 20 26.67 -20.81 -17.59
C SER A 20 25.17 -20.76 -17.37
N ALA A 21 24.66 -21.61 -16.49
CA ALA A 21 23.37 -21.38 -15.88
C ALA A 21 23.44 -19.97 -15.29
N GLY A 22 22.52 -19.09 -15.69
CA GLY A 22 22.37 -17.80 -15.01
C GLY A 22 22.23 -18.08 -13.52
N ALA A 23 22.92 -17.32 -12.68
CA ALA A 23 22.71 -17.39 -11.24
C ALA A 23 21.32 -16.81 -10.97
N HIS A 24 20.29 -17.66 -11.02
CA HIS A 24 18.94 -17.34 -10.62
C HIS A 24 18.90 -17.15 -9.10
N ALA A 25 18.14 -16.17 -8.62
CA ALA A 25 17.98 -15.94 -7.19
C ALA A 25 16.95 -16.93 -6.67
N GLU A 26 17.41 -17.98 -5.99
CA GLU A 26 16.53 -18.83 -5.20
C GLU A 26 15.94 -18.02 -4.03
N ILE A 27 14.62 -17.89 -3.98
CA ILE A 27 13.86 -17.28 -2.87
C ILE A 27 12.96 -18.35 -2.25
N THR A 28 13.09 -18.54 -0.94
CA THR A 28 12.34 -19.54 -0.18
C THR A 28 11.40 -18.86 0.81
N LEU A 29 10.11 -19.22 0.76
CA LEU A 29 9.10 -18.79 1.73
C LEU A 29 9.07 -19.71 2.96
N TYR A 30 8.99 -19.09 4.13
CA TYR A 30 8.82 -19.71 5.44
C TYR A 30 7.53 -19.20 6.07
N THR A 31 6.71 -20.10 6.58
CA THR A 31 5.47 -19.78 7.32
C THR A 31 5.63 -20.02 8.83
N ASP A 32 6.86 -20.30 9.27
CA ASP A 32 7.21 -20.55 10.67
C ASP A 32 8.44 -19.72 11.03
N ARG A 33 8.32 -18.97 12.13
CA ARG A 33 9.38 -18.04 12.56
C ARG A 33 10.64 -18.78 12.96
N ALA A 34 10.53 -19.93 13.63
CA ALA A 34 11.71 -20.68 14.07
C ALA A 34 12.49 -21.26 12.88
N ALA A 35 11.79 -21.77 11.87
CA ALA A 35 12.38 -22.25 10.63
C ALA A 35 13.07 -21.12 9.84
N PHE A 36 12.45 -19.94 9.76
CA PHE A 36 13.05 -18.76 9.14
C PHE A 36 14.35 -18.34 9.86
N LEU A 37 14.30 -18.21 11.18
CA LEU A 37 15.48 -17.83 11.99
C LEU A 37 16.61 -18.88 11.91
N ALA A 38 16.27 -20.16 11.74
CA ALA A 38 17.26 -21.21 11.53
C ALA A 38 17.90 -21.16 10.13
N ALA A 39 17.15 -20.69 9.13
CA ALA A 39 17.62 -20.58 7.74
C ALA A 39 18.50 -19.35 7.51
N VAL A 40 18.29 -18.27 8.26
CA VAL A 40 19.07 -17.02 8.12
C VAL A 40 19.53 -16.48 9.49
N PRO A 41 20.80 -16.67 9.88
CA PRO A 41 21.32 -16.14 11.14
C PRO A 41 21.54 -14.62 11.07
N GLY A 42 21.69 -13.97 12.23
CA GLY A 42 21.99 -12.54 12.29
C GLY A 42 20.76 -11.65 12.03
N THR A 43 19.59 -12.08 12.47
CA THR A 43 18.34 -11.34 12.28
C THR A 43 18.23 -10.16 13.24
N VAL A 44 17.54 -9.13 12.77
CA VAL A 44 17.14 -7.93 13.52
C VAL A 44 15.62 -7.82 13.44
N THR A 45 14.99 -7.50 14.56
CA THR A 45 13.56 -7.17 14.58
C THR A 45 13.38 -5.65 14.59
N ASP A 46 12.53 -5.14 13.71
CA ASP A 46 11.98 -3.80 13.76
C ASP A 46 10.50 -3.89 14.18
N SER A 47 10.18 -3.46 15.40
CA SER A 47 8.81 -3.52 15.92
C SER A 47 7.94 -2.36 15.48
N LEU A 48 8.48 -1.35 14.79
CA LEU A 48 7.78 -0.14 14.37
C LEU A 48 7.25 0.75 15.52
N ASP A 49 7.43 0.34 16.78
CA ASP A 49 6.92 1.03 17.98
C ASP A 49 7.48 2.45 18.19
N ASP A 50 8.56 2.82 17.50
CA ASP A 50 9.10 4.18 17.49
C ASP A 50 8.30 5.14 16.58
N LEU A 51 7.42 4.62 15.74
CA LEU A 51 6.49 5.42 14.95
C LEU A 51 5.25 5.77 15.78
N ALA A 52 4.80 7.01 15.66
CA ALA A 52 3.54 7.42 16.27
C ALA A 52 2.37 6.74 15.54
N PRO A 53 1.40 6.15 16.26
CA PRO A 53 0.16 5.67 15.65
C PRO A 53 -0.52 6.78 14.83
N GLY A 54 -1.20 6.40 13.76
CA GLY A 54 -1.95 7.31 12.90
C GLY A 54 -1.31 7.50 11.52
N TRP A 55 -1.52 8.68 10.94
CA TRP A 55 -1.15 8.93 9.55
C TRP A 55 0.29 9.37 9.42
N LEU A 56 0.97 8.80 8.43
CA LEU A 56 2.28 9.24 7.98
C LEU A 56 2.19 9.61 6.51
N GLU A 57 2.39 10.90 6.21
CA GLU A 57 2.41 11.38 4.82
C GLU A 57 3.66 10.85 4.11
N GLY A 58 3.45 10.10 3.03
CA GLY A 58 4.53 9.57 2.19
C GLY A 58 5.26 8.35 2.77
N GLU A 59 6.52 8.19 2.36
CA GLU A 59 7.36 7.05 2.72
C GLU A 59 8.01 7.18 4.12
N ALA A 60 8.26 6.04 4.76
CA ALA A 60 8.99 5.94 6.02
C ALA A 60 10.39 5.37 5.79
N ALA A 61 11.44 6.16 6.06
CA ALA A 61 12.80 5.63 6.19
C ALA A 61 12.96 4.96 7.57
N ARG A 62 13.54 3.76 7.59
CA ARG A 62 13.65 2.91 8.78
C ARG A 62 15.09 2.52 9.05
N GLU A 63 15.48 2.59 10.31
CA GLU A 63 16.76 2.11 10.81
C GLU A 63 16.54 1.28 12.07
N ALA A 64 16.81 -0.02 11.99
CA ALA A 64 16.75 -0.94 13.12
C ALA A 64 18.12 -1.60 13.30
N ALA A 65 18.82 -1.26 14.38
CA ALA A 65 20.18 -1.71 14.66
C ALA A 65 21.14 -1.54 13.47
N SER A 66 21.53 -2.64 12.80
CA SER A 66 22.47 -2.64 11.67
C SER A 66 21.78 -2.66 10.30
N VAL A 67 20.44 -2.57 10.27
CA VAL A 67 19.62 -2.65 9.07
C VAL A 67 18.95 -1.31 8.80
N SER A 68 18.97 -0.90 7.53
CA SER A 68 18.18 0.23 7.03
C SER A 68 17.36 -0.20 5.83
N TYR A 69 16.16 0.35 5.72
CA TYR A 69 15.23 0.12 4.61
C TYR A 69 14.22 1.25 4.56
N ARG A 70 13.28 1.17 3.63
CA ARG A 70 12.20 2.12 3.49
C ARG A 70 10.88 1.41 3.27
N ILE A 71 9.81 2.02 3.79
CA ILE A 71 8.42 1.61 3.59
C ILE A 71 7.73 2.67 2.73
N SER A 72 7.00 2.26 1.72
CA SER A 72 6.19 3.14 0.86
C SER A 72 4.86 2.47 0.52
N ALA A 73 3.85 3.26 0.15
CA ALA A 73 2.59 2.78 -0.39
C ALA A 73 2.41 3.26 -1.83
N GLY A 74 1.62 2.53 -2.61
CA GLY A 74 1.21 2.93 -3.95
C GLY A 74 0.58 1.78 -4.75
N PRO A 75 0.16 2.04 -5.99
CA PRO A 75 0.47 3.24 -6.79
C PRO A 75 -0.47 4.43 -6.57
N SER A 76 -1.57 4.27 -5.84
CA SER A 76 -2.68 5.22 -5.81
C SER A 76 -2.42 6.37 -4.85
N ASP A 77 -1.90 6.08 -3.65
CA ASP A 77 -1.49 7.05 -2.65
C ASP A 77 -0.18 6.63 -1.98
N ALA A 78 0.66 7.60 -1.64
CA ALA A 78 1.96 7.34 -1.03
C ALA A 78 1.91 7.24 0.50
N GLY A 79 0.78 7.58 1.13
CA GLY A 79 0.62 7.66 2.57
C GLY A 79 0.53 6.30 3.25
N LEU A 80 1.05 6.26 4.48
CA LEU A 80 0.99 5.11 5.37
C LEU A 80 0.04 5.40 6.54
N TYR A 81 -0.60 4.34 7.04
CA TYR A 81 -1.41 4.36 8.24
C TYR A 81 -0.84 3.37 9.26
N LEU A 82 -0.65 3.84 10.49
CA LEU A 82 0.01 3.13 11.56
C LEU A 82 -1.02 2.78 12.64
N ALA A 83 -1.56 1.57 12.56
CA ALA A 83 -2.50 1.04 13.53
C ALA A 83 -2.51 -0.49 13.47
N GLY A 84 -2.54 -1.12 14.65
CA GLY A 84 -2.57 -2.57 14.79
C GLY A 84 -3.44 -3.03 15.96
N PRO A 85 -3.69 -4.35 16.06
CA PRO A 85 -4.55 -4.93 17.07
C PRO A 85 -4.14 -4.56 18.50
N ALA A 86 -5.11 -4.30 19.35
CA ALA A 86 -4.88 -3.95 20.76
C ALA A 86 -3.97 -2.72 20.96
N GLY A 87 -3.91 -1.82 19.98
CA GLY A 87 -3.11 -0.59 20.02
C GLY A 87 -1.64 -0.78 19.65
N ALA A 88 -1.27 -1.91 19.04
CA ALA A 88 0.06 -2.11 18.44
C ALA A 88 0.29 -1.13 17.28
N VAL A 89 1.56 -0.90 16.94
CA VAL A 89 1.95 -0.08 15.78
C VAL A 89 2.28 -1.00 14.60
N ALA A 90 1.25 -1.31 13.80
CA ALA A 90 1.41 -2.01 12.53
C ALA A 90 1.26 -1.03 11.37
N VAL A 91 1.95 -1.27 10.26
CA VAL A 91 1.92 -0.40 9.08
C VAL A 91 0.99 -0.95 8.00
N THR A 92 0.19 -0.06 7.45
CA THR A 92 -0.59 -0.29 6.24
C THR A 92 -0.56 0.89 5.28
N ALA A 93 -0.95 0.66 4.03
CA ALA A 93 -1.17 1.72 3.07
C ALA A 93 -2.45 2.50 3.42
N THR A 94 -2.52 3.77 3.05
CA THR A 94 -3.76 4.55 3.22
C THR A 94 -4.91 3.94 2.41
N MET A 95 -4.60 3.54 1.18
CA MET A 95 -5.55 2.90 0.27
C MET A 95 -5.40 1.39 0.37
N ALA A 96 -6.51 0.68 0.54
CA ALA A 96 -6.48 -0.78 0.61
C ALA A 96 -6.06 -1.44 -0.71
N SER A 97 -6.25 -0.77 -1.85
CA SER A 97 -5.81 -1.22 -3.17
C SER A 97 -4.29 -1.10 -3.38
N ASP A 98 -3.61 -0.34 -2.51
CA ASP A 98 -2.19 -0.11 -2.63
C ASP A 98 -1.37 -1.22 -1.98
N ALA A 99 -0.20 -1.47 -2.57
CA ALA A 99 0.81 -2.34 -2.00
C ALA A 99 1.69 -1.54 -1.04
N LEU A 100 1.94 -2.13 0.14
CA LEU A 100 3.08 -1.75 0.96
C LEU A 100 4.34 -2.28 0.29
N THR A 101 5.31 -1.41 0.02
CA THR A 101 6.60 -1.79 -0.56
C THR A 101 7.73 -1.47 0.42
N PHE A 102 8.52 -2.50 0.70
CA PHE A 102 9.75 -2.46 1.46
C PHE A 102 10.93 -2.52 0.51
N ASP A 103 11.74 -1.49 0.46
CA ASP A 103 12.86 -1.39 -0.46
C ASP A 103 14.02 -0.57 0.14
N GLN A 104 15.00 -0.21 -0.71
CA GLN A 104 16.21 0.50 -0.30
C GLN A 104 16.93 -0.18 0.87
N PHE A 105 16.88 -1.51 0.90
CA PHE A 105 17.60 -2.29 1.88
C PHE A 105 19.09 -1.97 1.82
N ASN A 106 19.73 -1.91 2.99
CA ASN A 106 21.18 -1.87 3.02
C ASN A 106 21.79 -3.10 2.29
N PRO A 107 22.99 -2.96 1.69
CA PRO A 107 23.60 -4.05 0.94
C PRO A 107 23.77 -5.32 1.77
N GLY A 108 23.42 -6.46 1.18
CA GLY A 108 23.55 -7.78 1.82
C GLY A 108 22.29 -8.27 2.52
N MET A 109 21.17 -7.53 2.47
CA MET A 109 19.89 -8.00 2.95
C MET A 109 19.45 -9.27 2.19
N ARG A 110 19.22 -10.36 2.93
CA ARG A 110 18.79 -11.64 2.34
C ARG A 110 17.55 -12.24 2.98
N GLY A 111 17.24 -11.86 4.22
CA GLY A 111 16.03 -12.29 4.91
C GLY A 111 15.10 -11.12 5.12
N PHE A 112 13.81 -11.30 4.79
CA PHE A 112 12.75 -10.36 5.13
C PHE A 112 11.52 -11.14 5.54
N GLY A 113 11.02 -10.89 6.75
CA GLY A 113 9.77 -11.47 7.23
C GLY A 113 9.10 -10.55 8.24
N GLY A 114 8.02 -11.02 8.82
CA GLY A 114 7.23 -10.27 9.78
C GLY A 114 5.92 -10.96 10.08
N LEU A 115 5.09 -10.28 10.85
CA LEU A 115 3.69 -10.63 11.03
C LEU A 115 2.90 -9.95 9.91
N PHE A 116 2.25 -10.73 9.05
CA PHE A 116 1.47 -10.22 7.93
C PHE A 116 0.04 -10.72 8.02
N TYR A 117 -0.91 -9.79 7.99
CA TYR A 117 -2.33 -10.11 8.11
C TYR A 117 -3.20 -9.07 7.39
N GLY A 118 -4.45 -9.45 7.12
CA GLY A 118 -5.45 -8.50 6.66
C GLY A 118 -6.03 -7.73 7.85
N SER A 119 -6.10 -6.40 7.79
CA SER A 119 -6.78 -5.59 8.79
C SER A 119 -8.01 -4.88 8.24
N ASP A 120 -8.92 -4.49 9.13
CA ASP A 120 -9.97 -3.54 8.79
C ASP A 120 -9.46 -2.09 8.82
N ALA A 121 -10.39 -1.14 8.68
CA ALA A 121 -10.13 0.30 8.68
C ALA A 121 -9.50 0.85 9.98
N TYR A 122 -9.41 0.05 11.05
CA TYR A 122 -8.88 0.43 12.36
C TYR A 122 -7.50 -0.16 12.62
N GLY A 123 -6.99 -0.98 11.71
CA GLY A 123 -5.82 -1.82 11.97
C GLY A 123 -6.15 -3.09 12.76
N GLU A 124 -7.42 -3.38 13.02
CA GLU A 124 -7.81 -4.61 13.72
C GLU A 124 -7.82 -5.80 12.77
N TYR A 125 -7.43 -6.97 13.29
CA TYR A 125 -7.31 -8.19 12.49
C TYR A 125 -8.66 -8.59 11.87
N SER A 126 -8.62 -8.82 10.56
CA SER A 126 -9.72 -9.37 9.79
C SER A 126 -9.45 -10.81 9.41
N ALA A 127 -10.27 -11.74 9.93
CA ALA A 127 -10.10 -13.16 9.67
C ALA A 127 -10.43 -13.55 8.22
N GLY A 128 -9.71 -14.55 7.71
CA GLY A 128 -9.96 -15.13 6.38
C GLY A 128 -9.55 -14.22 5.22
N ARG A 129 -8.55 -13.36 5.43
CA ARG A 129 -8.05 -12.40 4.45
C ARG A 129 -6.73 -12.87 3.88
N ALA A 130 -6.74 -13.31 2.62
CA ALA A 130 -5.54 -13.72 1.92
C ALA A 130 -4.68 -12.50 1.54
N LEU A 131 -3.36 -12.66 1.48
CA LEU A 131 -2.46 -11.59 1.03
C LEU A 131 -1.62 -12.08 -0.13
N GLU A 132 -1.11 -11.14 -0.92
CA GLU A 132 -0.05 -11.41 -1.88
C GLU A 132 1.25 -10.80 -1.38
N LEU A 133 2.28 -11.63 -1.27
CA LEU A 133 3.64 -11.22 -0.95
C LEU A 133 4.51 -11.45 -2.19
N THR A 134 5.09 -10.38 -2.71
CA THR A 134 5.98 -10.42 -3.87
C THR A 134 7.37 -9.97 -3.45
N ALA A 135 8.42 -10.64 -3.91
CA ALA A 135 9.80 -10.25 -3.64
C ALA A 135 10.64 -10.26 -4.90
N THR A 136 11.55 -9.29 -4.98
CA THR A 136 12.50 -9.15 -6.07
C THR A 136 13.92 -9.31 -5.54
N ALA A 137 14.71 -10.19 -6.17
CA ALA A 137 16.12 -10.39 -5.85
C ALA A 137 16.89 -10.83 -7.10
N GLY A 138 18.05 -10.25 -7.35
CA GLY A 138 18.88 -10.60 -8.51
C GLY A 138 18.20 -10.35 -9.85
N GLY A 139 17.30 -9.36 -9.91
CA GLY A 139 16.44 -9.08 -11.07
C GLY A 139 15.29 -10.07 -11.31
N GLU A 140 15.06 -11.02 -10.42
CA GLU A 140 13.94 -11.96 -10.49
C GLU A 140 12.85 -11.60 -9.48
N THR A 141 11.59 -11.74 -9.89
CA THR A 141 10.43 -11.47 -9.05
C THR A 141 9.63 -12.75 -8.83
N LEU A 142 9.34 -13.07 -7.57
CA LEU A 142 8.50 -14.20 -7.17
C LEU A 142 7.34 -13.73 -6.30
N THR A 143 6.18 -14.33 -6.52
CA THR A 143 4.91 -13.96 -5.87
C THR A 143 4.33 -15.16 -5.13
N PHE A 144 3.86 -14.92 -3.91
CA PHE A 144 3.29 -15.92 -3.01
C PHE A 144 1.93 -15.47 -2.50
N THR A 145 0.99 -16.40 -2.43
CA THR A 145 -0.29 -16.17 -1.73
C THR A 145 -0.14 -16.61 -0.27
N LEU A 146 -0.44 -15.70 0.64
CA LEU A 146 -0.43 -15.93 2.09
C LEU A 146 -1.86 -16.13 2.57
N ALA A 147 -2.04 -17.05 3.52
CA ALA A 147 -3.31 -17.29 4.19
C ALA A 147 -3.12 -17.16 5.70
N PRO A 148 -3.05 -15.92 6.22
CA PRO A 148 -2.94 -15.69 7.66
C PRO A 148 -4.18 -16.18 8.40
N ASP A 149 -3.96 -16.77 9.56
CA ASP A 149 -5.00 -17.27 10.46
C ASP A 149 -5.21 -16.37 11.70
N SER A 150 -4.28 -15.45 11.97
CA SER A 150 -4.33 -14.47 13.05
C SER A 150 -3.48 -13.23 12.74
N SER A 151 -3.52 -12.21 13.62
CA SER A 151 -2.56 -11.10 13.60
C SER A 151 -1.12 -11.55 13.89
N GLU A 152 -0.94 -12.73 14.48
CA GLU A 152 0.35 -13.31 14.86
C GLU A 152 0.92 -14.24 13.77
N SER A 153 0.29 -14.34 12.60
CA SER A 153 0.75 -15.20 11.51
C SER A 153 2.07 -14.68 10.93
N PHE A 154 3.15 -15.45 11.13
CA PHE A 154 4.47 -15.12 10.63
C PHE A 154 4.71 -15.63 9.20
N PHE A 155 5.28 -14.78 8.36
CA PHE A 155 5.83 -15.18 7.06
C PHE A 155 7.20 -14.54 6.85
N GLY A 156 8.11 -15.26 6.19
CA GLY A 156 9.44 -14.76 5.88
C GLY A 156 10.00 -15.34 4.59
N LEU A 157 10.86 -14.57 3.93
CA LEU A 157 11.51 -14.90 2.68
C LEU A 157 13.02 -14.89 2.90
N VAL A 158 13.72 -15.92 2.41
CA VAL A 158 15.18 -15.94 2.37
C VAL A 158 15.63 -16.05 0.92
N SER A 159 16.46 -15.12 0.47
CA SER A 159 17.06 -15.11 -0.87
C SER A 159 18.52 -15.57 -0.85
N SER A 160 18.93 -16.28 -1.89
CA SER A 160 20.33 -16.62 -2.17
C SER A 160 21.15 -15.43 -2.69
N THR A 161 20.50 -14.33 -3.08
CA THR A 161 21.10 -13.05 -3.48
C THR A 161 20.56 -11.89 -2.62
N ASN A 162 20.93 -10.65 -2.92
CA ASN A 162 20.40 -9.51 -2.17
C ASN A 162 18.94 -9.28 -2.55
N LEU A 163 18.08 -9.10 -1.55
CA LEU A 163 16.72 -8.60 -1.73
C LEU A 163 16.80 -7.15 -2.24
N GLU A 164 16.04 -6.86 -3.28
CA GLU A 164 15.90 -5.53 -3.89
C GLU A 164 14.62 -4.85 -3.40
N SER A 165 13.50 -5.59 -3.39
CA SER A 165 12.22 -5.14 -2.85
C SER A 165 11.39 -6.31 -2.34
N VAL A 166 10.50 -6.03 -1.39
CA VAL A 166 9.40 -6.91 -0.98
C VAL A 166 8.13 -6.07 -0.96
N SER A 167 7.04 -6.55 -1.55
CA SER A 167 5.76 -5.86 -1.54
C SER A 167 4.66 -6.76 -0.99
N LEU A 168 3.79 -6.20 -0.17
CA LEU A 168 2.63 -6.86 0.43
C LEU A 168 1.36 -6.12 -0.02
N ARG A 169 0.39 -6.84 -0.56
CA ARG A 169 -0.92 -6.29 -0.91
C ARG A 169 -2.04 -7.27 -0.56
N ASN A 170 -3.26 -6.75 -0.49
CA ASN A 170 -4.43 -7.59 -0.31
C ASN A 170 -4.72 -8.37 -1.61
N LEU A 171 -5.43 -9.49 -1.48
CA LEU A 171 -6.03 -10.19 -2.62
C LEU A 171 -7.52 -9.91 -2.60
N ASP A 172 -7.98 -9.03 -3.48
CA ASP A 172 -9.39 -8.65 -3.58
C ASP A 172 -10.27 -9.89 -3.81
N GLU A 173 -10.85 -10.41 -2.72
CA GLU A 173 -11.83 -11.49 -2.74
C GLU A 173 -13.18 -10.92 -2.21
N ASP A 174 -14.18 -10.94 -3.10
CA ASP A 174 -15.59 -10.81 -2.75
C ASP A 174 -16.04 -9.51 -2.05
N GLY A 175 -15.50 -8.36 -2.46
CA GLY A 175 -16.11 -7.04 -2.18
C GLY A 175 -16.08 -6.58 -0.73
N ASN A 176 -15.15 -7.11 0.08
CA ASN A 176 -14.85 -6.59 1.40
C ASN A 176 -13.49 -5.87 1.35
N VAL A 177 -13.42 -4.59 1.76
CA VAL A 177 -12.13 -3.90 1.90
C VAL A 177 -11.44 -4.40 3.14
N TYR A 178 -10.19 -4.77 2.95
CA TYR A 178 -9.25 -4.96 4.04
C TYR A 178 -7.88 -4.54 3.52
N TRP A 179 -7.05 -4.17 4.46
CA TRP A 179 -5.73 -3.66 4.20
C TRP A 179 -4.72 -4.77 4.41
N ALA A 180 -3.72 -4.83 3.54
CA ALA A 180 -2.53 -5.61 3.84
C ALA A 180 -1.75 -4.88 4.94
N THR A 181 -1.45 -5.59 6.01
CA THR A 181 -0.86 -4.99 7.20
C THR A 181 0.37 -5.78 7.61
N ALA A 182 1.42 -5.05 7.95
CA ALA A 182 2.70 -5.59 8.36
C ALA A 182 3.09 -5.08 9.75
N ASP A 183 3.56 -5.99 10.59
CA ASP A 183 3.99 -5.71 11.96
C ASP A 183 5.26 -6.52 12.25
N SER A 184 6.07 -6.03 13.19
CA SER A 184 7.16 -6.79 13.81
C SER A 184 8.08 -7.45 12.79
N LEU A 185 8.63 -6.61 11.89
CA LEU A 185 9.45 -7.06 10.78
C LEU A 185 10.73 -7.71 11.27
N VAL A 186 11.09 -8.83 10.69
CA VAL A 186 12.33 -9.56 10.98
C VAL A 186 13.20 -9.54 9.72
N LEU A 187 14.28 -8.77 9.78
CA LEU A 187 15.20 -8.55 8.68
C LEU A 187 16.51 -9.29 8.95
N ALA A 188 17.21 -9.74 7.91
CA ALA A 188 18.47 -10.45 8.07
C ALA A 188 19.50 -10.07 7.01
N VAL A 189 20.62 -9.53 7.49
CA VAL A 189 21.86 -9.42 6.73
C VAL A 189 22.76 -10.54 7.25
N PRO A 190 22.92 -11.65 6.51
CA PRO A 190 23.84 -12.70 6.92
C PRO A 190 25.19 -12.05 7.16
N GLU A 191 25.81 -12.31 8.32
CA GLU A 191 27.09 -11.72 8.64
C GLU A 191 28.00 -11.84 7.41
N PRO A 192 28.59 -10.73 6.91
CA PRO A 192 29.57 -10.86 5.85
C PRO A 192 30.57 -11.90 6.34
N ALA A 193 30.98 -12.79 5.45
CA ALA A 193 31.86 -13.92 5.75
C ALA A 193 33.26 -13.50 6.23
N THR A 194 33.38 -12.39 6.95
CA THR A 194 34.45 -11.93 7.82
C THR A 194 35.07 -13.07 8.59
N TRP A 195 34.31 -14.05 9.12
CA TRP A 195 34.89 -15.25 9.73
C TRP A 195 35.55 -16.20 8.72
N ALA A 196 34.97 -16.40 7.53
CA ALA A 196 35.59 -17.19 6.47
C ALA A 196 36.83 -16.50 5.88
N MET A 197 36.85 -15.16 5.83
CA MET A 197 38.00 -14.35 5.42
C MET A 197 39.06 -14.22 6.52
N LEU A 198 38.67 -14.22 7.79
CA LEU A 198 39.57 -14.23 8.94
C LEU A 198 40.22 -15.62 9.09
N LEU A 199 39.45 -16.70 8.96
CA LEU A 199 39.97 -18.07 8.96
C LEU A 199 40.77 -18.39 7.68
N GLY A 200 40.31 -17.90 6.52
CA GLY A 200 41.06 -17.98 5.26
C GLY A 200 42.34 -17.13 5.28
N GLY A 201 42.31 -15.97 5.94
CA GLY A 201 43.46 -15.08 6.13
C GLY A 201 44.49 -15.64 7.09
N ILE A 202 44.07 -16.29 8.17
CA ILE A 202 44.99 -17.01 9.09
C ILE A 202 45.55 -18.27 8.41
N GLY A 203 44.77 -18.96 7.58
CA GLY A 203 45.23 -20.10 6.78
C GLY A 203 46.29 -19.74 5.73
N LEU A 204 46.16 -18.57 5.11
CA LEU A 204 47.13 -18.07 4.10
C LEU A 204 48.40 -17.46 4.71
N MET A 205 48.40 -17.07 5.99
CA MET A 205 49.61 -16.61 6.69
C MET A 205 50.50 -17.77 7.21
N GLY A 206 50.04 -19.02 7.14
CA GLY A 206 50.82 -20.21 7.50
C GLY A 206 51.76 -20.75 6.40
N VAL A 207 51.57 -20.34 5.14
CA VAL A 207 52.39 -20.82 4.01
C VAL A 207 52.72 -19.64 3.10
N GLY A 208 53.73 -18.85 3.45
CA GLY A 208 54.07 -17.69 2.62
C GLY A 208 55.21 -16.81 3.07
N THR A 209 56.20 -17.34 3.79
CA THR A 209 57.47 -16.61 3.93
C THR A 209 58.25 -16.65 2.61
N SER A 210 58.63 -15.46 2.15
CA SER A 210 59.61 -15.15 1.12
C SER A 210 59.16 -15.12 -0.35
N ARG A 211 58.87 -13.92 -0.86
CA ARG A 211 59.82 -13.22 -1.75
C ARG A 211 59.37 -11.80 -2.09
N ARG A 212 60.25 -10.87 -1.76
CA ARG A 212 60.30 -9.49 -2.24
C ARG A 212 60.20 -9.42 -3.77
N ARG A 213 59.45 -8.44 -4.31
CA ARG A 213 59.96 -7.40 -5.23
C ARG A 213 58.90 -6.34 -5.56
N ARG A 214 59.41 -5.13 -5.75
CA ARG A 214 58.76 -3.84 -6.07
C ARG A 214 58.26 -3.75 -7.52
N ALA A 215 57.18 -3.00 -7.76
CA ALA A 215 56.94 -1.99 -8.84
C ALA A 215 55.41 -1.71 -8.89
N LEU A 216 54.88 -0.53 -8.55
CA LEU A 216 54.80 0.76 -9.26
C LEU A 216 54.09 0.74 -10.64
N PHE A 217 53.01 1.53 -10.69
CA PHE A 217 52.34 2.20 -11.83
C PHE A 217 51.58 1.33 -12.87
N SER A 218 50.26 1.53 -12.97
CA SER A 218 49.67 2.52 -13.91
C SER A 218 48.15 2.44 -13.99
N LYS A 219 47.59 3.62 -14.27
CA LYS A 219 46.19 3.94 -14.52
C LYS A 219 45.62 3.17 -15.71
N LEU A 220 44.34 2.80 -15.64
CA LEU A 220 43.46 2.92 -16.80
C LEU A 220 42.03 3.19 -16.37
N VAL A 221 41.62 4.43 -16.60
CA VAL A 221 40.24 4.91 -16.62
C VAL A 221 39.67 4.47 -17.97
N ALA A 222 38.58 3.69 -17.94
CA ALA A 222 37.73 3.49 -19.11
C ALA A 222 36.30 3.83 -18.68
N GLY A 223 35.93 5.10 -18.90
CA GLY A 223 34.56 5.55 -18.79
C GLY A 223 33.75 4.98 -19.94
N ILE A 224 32.73 4.21 -19.61
CA ILE A 224 31.63 3.88 -20.52
C ILE A 224 30.46 4.74 -20.06
N GLY A 225 30.28 5.86 -20.74
CA GLY A 225 29.06 6.67 -20.64
C GLY A 225 27.93 5.93 -21.35
N ILE A 226 27.16 5.14 -20.61
CA ILE A 226 25.83 4.73 -21.04
C ILE A 226 24.94 5.95 -20.85
N ALA A 227 24.60 6.61 -21.95
CA ALA A 227 23.49 7.54 -21.98
C ALA A 227 22.21 6.72 -21.75
N THR A 228 21.78 6.64 -20.49
CA THR A 228 20.42 6.24 -20.17
C THR A 228 19.52 7.30 -20.78
N VAL A 229 18.81 6.91 -21.84
CA VAL A 229 17.59 7.62 -22.23
C VAL A 229 16.66 7.38 -21.05
N ALA A 230 16.62 8.31 -20.12
CA ALA A 230 15.56 8.36 -19.13
C ALA A 230 14.27 8.38 -19.96
N SER A 231 13.52 7.28 -19.90
CA SER A 231 12.10 7.31 -20.16
C SER A 231 11.59 8.42 -19.27
N VAL A 232 11.32 9.59 -19.84
CA VAL A 232 10.55 10.60 -19.16
C VAL A 232 9.22 9.90 -18.93
N ALA A 233 8.99 9.43 -17.70
CA ALA A 233 7.65 9.10 -17.26
C ALA A 233 6.84 10.33 -17.61
N TYR A 234 6.03 10.24 -18.66
CA TYR A 234 5.10 11.29 -18.99
C TYR A 234 4.22 11.40 -17.76
N ALA A 235 4.37 12.48 -16.99
CA ALA A 235 3.28 12.92 -16.15
C ALA A 235 2.07 13.01 -17.07
N ASP A 236 0.97 12.35 -16.70
CA ASP A 236 -0.27 12.38 -17.48
C ASP A 236 -0.56 13.85 -17.85
N GLY A 237 -0.57 14.16 -19.15
CA GLY A 237 -0.88 15.51 -19.66
C GLY A 237 -2.39 15.77 -19.60
N PRO A 238 -2.94 16.86 -20.14
CA PRO A 238 -4.39 16.99 -20.27
C PRO A 238 -5.00 15.99 -21.26
N GLY A 239 -6.23 15.56 -20.99
CA GLY A 239 -7.03 14.76 -21.91
C GLY A 239 -7.36 15.57 -23.16
N ARG A 240 -7.76 14.89 -24.25
CA ARG A 240 -7.90 15.52 -25.57
C ARG A 240 -9.33 15.47 -26.11
N GLY A 241 -9.72 16.52 -26.83
CA GLY A 241 -11.02 16.54 -27.53
C GLY A 241 -12.21 16.32 -26.60
N GLN A 242 -13.03 15.30 -26.88
CA GLN A 242 -14.23 15.00 -26.10
C GLN A 242 -13.94 14.45 -24.69
N THR A 243 -12.83 13.73 -24.51
CA THR A 243 -12.47 13.18 -23.19
C THR A 243 -12.07 14.31 -22.23
N ALA A 244 -11.33 15.32 -22.72
CA ALA A 244 -11.00 16.52 -21.94
C ALA A 244 -12.23 17.20 -21.34
N ALA A 245 -13.30 17.33 -22.13
CA ALA A 245 -14.55 17.94 -21.66
C ALA A 245 -15.23 17.08 -20.59
N PHE A 246 -15.25 15.76 -20.80
CA PHE A 246 -15.77 14.81 -19.82
C PHE A 246 -14.98 14.84 -18.51
N GLU A 247 -13.65 14.77 -18.56
CA GLU A 247 -12.79 14.73 -17.38
C GLU A 247 -12.91 16.00 -16.53
N LYS A 248 -12.93 17.18 -17.15
CA LYS A 248 -13.19 18.44 -16.44
C LYS A 248 -14.52 18.41 -15.68
N ASN A 249 -15.58 17.89 -16.33
CA ASN A 249 -16.89 17.79 -15.72
C ASN A 249 -16.90 16.77 -14.58
N TYR A 250 -16.24 15.62 -14.75
CA TYR A 250 -16.11 14.60 -13.72
C TYR A 250 -15.32 15.12 -12.51
N LEU A 251 -14.15 15.72 -12.72
CA LEU A 251 -13.32 16.27 -11.66
C LEU A 251 -14.05 17.38 -10.88
N THR A 252 -14.78 18.25 -11.57
CA THR A 252 -15.64 19.27 -10.92
C THR A 252 -16.75 18.60 -10.10
N PHE A 253 -17.44 17.62 -10.68
CA PHE A 253 -18.50 16.87 -10.01
C PHE A 253 -17.99 16.18 -8.74
N ILE A 254 -16.87 15.46 -8.81
CA ILE A 254 -16.40 14.65 -7.71
C ILE A 254 -15.89 15.52 -6.56
N ILE A 255 -15.30 16.68 -6.85
CA ILE A 255 -14.94 17.68 -5.83
C ILE A 255 -16.19 18.13 -5.05
N ASP A 256 -17.25 18.53 -5.75
CA ASP A 256 -18.48 19.02 -5.12
C ASP A 256 -19.23 17.91 -4.36
N HIS A 257 -19.22 16.70 -4.93
CA HIS A 257 -19.80 15.50 -4.32
C HIS A 257 -19.09 15.15 -3.01
N HIS A 258 -17.76 15.02 -3.03
CA HIS A 258 -16.96 14.74 -1.84
C HIS A 258 -17.07 15.84 -0.79
N TYR A 259 -17.16 17.10 -1.20
CA TYR A 259 -17.30 18.21 -0.27
C TYR A 259 -18.57 18.10 0.59
N SER A 260 -19.67 17.62 0.01
CA SER A 260 -20.86 17.33 0.82
C SER A 260 -20.65 16.19 1.82
N ALA A 261 -19.88 15.16 1.44
CA ALA A 261 -19.55 14.05 2.32
C ALA A 261 -18.66 14.46 3.50
N LEU A 262 -17.77 15.43 3.29
CA LEU A 262 -16.94 15.97 4.38
C LEU A 262 -17.83 16.48 5.50
N ARG A 263 -18.85 17.29 5.18
CA ARG A 263 -19.77 17.77 6.22
C ARG A 263 -20.62 16.66 6.83
N MET A 264 -21.07 15.69 6.03
CA MET A 264 -21.85 14.56 6.56
C MET A 264 -21.04 13.75 7.57
N SER A 265 -19.77 13.47 7.26
CA SER A 265 -18.85 12.75 8.14
C SER A 265 -18.43 13.57 9.37
N GLU A 266 -18.27 14.88 9.23
CA GLU A 266 -18.06 15.80 10.37
C GLU A 266 -19.22 15.78 11.36
N LEU A 267 -20.47 15.72 10.89
CA LEU A 267 -21.63 15.59 11.78
C LEU A 267 -21.63 14.26 12.54
N ALA A 268 -21.09 13.19 11.95
CA ALA A 268 -20.99 11.89 12.59
C ALA A 268 -19.84 11.82 13.62
N ALA A 269 -18.61 12.08 13.17
CA ALA A 269 -17.41 11.97 13.98
C ALA A 269 -17.17 13.17 14.90
N GLY A 270 -17.72 14.33 14.57
CA GLY A 270 -17.37 15.60 15.18
C GLY A 270 -16.19 16.26 14.48
N THR A 271 -15.82 17.44 14.96
CA THR A 271 -14.64 18.17 14.50
C THR A 271 -13.86 18.79 15.64
N ASP A 272 -12.54 18.78 15.51
CA ASP A 272 -11.65 19.45 16.45
C ASP A 272 -11.03 20.70 15.82
N THR A 273 -11.09 21.80 16.57
CA THR A 273 -10.41 23.05 16.19
C THR A 273 -8.91 23.02 16.49
N THR A 274 -8.46 22.04 17.28
CA THR A 274 -7.08 21.82 17.69
C THR A 274 -6.82 20.31 17.68
N ARG A 275 -5.91 19.85 16.83
CA ARG A 275 -5.47 18.45 16.85
C ARG A 275 -4.37 18.27 17.89
N ASP A 276 -4.46 17.22 18.68
CA ASP A 276 -3.32 16.74 19.46
C ASP A 276 -2.39 15.99 18.50
N ALA A 277 -1.12 16.39 18.45
CA ALA A 277 -0.13 15.78 17.55
C ALA A 277 0.33 14.39 18.02
N GLN A 278 -0.10 13.92 19.19
CA GLN A 278 0.51 12.77 19.87
C GLN A 278 -0.38 11.52 20.00
N VAL A 279 -1.65 11.50 19.60
CA VAL A 279 -2.52 10.34 19.90
C VAL A 279 -3.55 10.09 18.80
N VAL A 280 -3.64 8.84 18.33
CA VAL A 280 -4.87 8.30 17.70
C VAL A 280 -5.93 8.21 18.80
N ASP A 281 -6.62 9.32 19.05
CA ASP A 281 -7.70 9.36 20.02
C ASP A 281 -8.99 8.83 19.34
N PRO A 282 -9.62 7.74 19.84
CA PRO A 282 -10.88 7.25 19.29
C PRO A 282 -12.02 8.30 19.37
N ASP A 283 -11.89 9.30 20.25
CA ASP A 283 -12.78 10.45 20.38
C ASP A 283 -12.36 11.67 19.54
N GLU A 284 -11.22 11.63 18.82
CA GLU A 284 -10.81 12.70 17.88
C GLU A 284 -11.91 12.88 16.83
N GLY A 285 -12.23 14.14 16.53
CA GLY A 285 -13.07 14.53 15.41
C GLY A 285 -12.28 14.59 14.10
N THR A 286 -12.89 15.25 13.12
CA THR A 286 -12.27 15.59 11.84
C THR A 286 -11.85 17.07 11.82
N SER A 287 -11.09 17.50 10.82
CA SER A 287 -10.90 18.94 10.62
C SER A 287 -12.21 19.57 10.10
N PRO A 288 -12.63 20.75 10.56
CA PRO A 288 -13.78 21.43 9.98
C PRO A 288 -13.56 21.77 8.50
N SER A 289 -14.54 21.47 7.65
CA SER A 289 -14.53 21.95 6.26
C SER A 289 -14.70 23.47 6.20
N PRO A 290 -14.05 24.15 5.23
CA PRO A 290 -14.29 25.57 4.98
C PRO A 290 -15.80 25.89 4.91
N GLY A 291 -16.21 27.05 5.40
CA GLY A 291 -17.63 27.44 5.37
C GLY A 291 -18.55 26.71 6.37
N PHE A 292 -18.04 25.75 7.14
CA PHE A 292 -18.77 25.13 8.25
C PHE A 292 -18.12 25.45 9.60
N ALA A 293 -18.96 25.63 10.62
CA ALA A 293 -18.50 25.73 11.99
C ALA A 293 -18.10 24.34 12.52
N ALA A 294 -17.17 24.34 13.47
CA ALA A 294 -16.87 23.14 14.25
C ALA A 294 -18.14 22.63 14.95
N THR A 295 -18.30 21.31 15.02
CA THR A 295 -19.46 20.63 15.57
C THR A 295 -19.03 19.47 16.47
N PRO A 296 -19.76 19.18 17.56
CA PRO A 296 -19.64 17.90 18.24
C PRO A 296 -20.09 16.77 17.32
N GLY A 297 -19.56 15.56 17.54
CA GLY A 297 -19.98 14.35 16.84
C GLY A 297 -21.30 13.85 17.37
N LYS A 298 -22.21 13.47 16.46
CA LYS A 298 -23.58 13.03 16.79
C LYS A 298 -23.74 11.52 16.78
N ALA A 299 -22.78 10.79 16.20
CA ALA A 299 -22.82 9.33 16.21
C ALA A 299 -22.53 8.80 17.62
N SER A 300 -23.27 7.77 18.08
CA SER A 300 -22.96 7.10 19.35
C SER A 300 -22.04 5.90 19.18
N ASP A 301 -22.10 5.24 18.03
CA ASP A 301 -21.32 4.05 17.75
C ASP A 301 -19.87 4.41 17.34
N VAL A 302 -18.90 3.80 18.02
CA VAL A 302 -17.46 4.04 17.79
C VAL A 302 -17.01 3.60 16.40
N GLN A 303 -17.64 2.55 15.84
CA GLN A 303 -17.37 2.08 14.49
C GLN A 303 -17.92 3.06 13.45
N ILE A 304 -19.06 3.71 13.72
CA ILE A 304 -19.60 4.74 12.81
C ILE A 304 -18.73 6.00 12.83
N LYS A 305 -18.31 6.46 14.01
CA LYS A 305 -17.43 7.63 14.13
C LYS A 305 -16.14 7.46 13.35
N SER A 306 -15.49 6.31 13.49
CA SER A 306 -14.21 6.09 12.83
C SER A 306 -14.35 5.82 11.34
N MET A 307 -15.38 5.10 10.89
CA MET A 307 -15.69 5.02 9.45
C MET A 307 -15.89 6.43 8.87
N ALA A 308 -16.62 7.31 9.58
CA ALA A 308 -16.81 8.68 9.15
C ALA A 308 -15.48 9.46 9.09
N ARG A 309 -14.57 9.30 10.06
CA ARG A 309 -13.23 9.90 10.00
C ARG A 309 -12.42 9.42 8.81
N LEU A 310 -12.41 8.11 8.54
CA LEU A 310 -11.72 7.55 7.38
C LEU A 310 -12.28 8.11 6.09
N ALA A 311 -13.61 8.09 5.94
CA ALA A 311 -14.27 8.65 4.76
C ALA A 311 -14.00 10.15 4.59
N ASN A 312 -13.95 10.92 5.68
CA ASN A 312 -13.59 12.34 5.64
C ASN A 312 -12.17 12.55 5.12
N ARG A 313 -11.20 11.77 5.61
CA ARG A 313 -9.79 11.87 5.21
C ARG A 313 -9.58 11.52 3.75
N MET A 314 -10.05 10.33 3.32
CA MET A 314 -9.94 9.90 1.93
C MET A 314 -10.56 10.93 0.99
N GLN A 315 -11.77 11.43 1.30
CA GLN A 315 -12.44 12.40 0.44
C GLN A 315 -11.76 13.77 0.40
N ARG A 316 -11.04 14.18 1.46
CA ARG A 316 -10.20 15.40 1.42
C ARG A 316 -9.03 15.24 0.47
N GLU A 317 -8.38 14.09 0.50
CA GLU A 317 -7.26 13.77 -0.39
C GLU A 317 -7.73 13.70 -1.84
N GLU A 318 -8.88 13.06 -2.08
CA GLU A 318 -9.52 12.95 -3.39
C GLU A 318 -9.88 14.34 -3.95
N ILE A 319 -10.45 15.24 -3.12
CA ILE A 319 -10.69 16.65 -3.50
C ILE A 319 -9.38 17.33 -3.88
N GLY A 320 -8.36 17.23 -3.01
CA GLY A 320 -7.06 17.87 -3.25
C GLY A 320 -6.41 17.40 -4.54
N ARG A 321 -6.48 16.09 -4.83
CA ARG A 321 -5.97 15.49 -6.06
C ARG A 321 -6.73 15.98 -7.30
N ALA A 322 -8.05 15.95 -7.27
CA ALA A 322 -8.89 16.41 -8.38
C ALA A 322 -8.69 17.91 -8.65
N GLN A 323 -8.56 18.75 -7.61
CA GLN A 323 -8.25 20.17 -7.74
C GLN A 323 -6.87 20.41 -8.36
N ARG A 324 -5.84 19.62 -7.96
CA ARG A 324 -4.51 19.70 -8.56
C ARG A 324 -4.58 19.36 -10.05
N TRP A 325 -5.24 18.28 -10.44
CA TRP A 325 -5.39 17.90 -11.84
C TRP A 325 -6.17 18.93 -12.67
N LEU A 326 -7.27 19.48 -12.15
CA LEU A 326 -7.98 20.57 -12.84
C LEU A 326 -7.08 21.77 -13.09
N ARG A 327 -6.26 22.15 -12.09
CA ARG A 327 -5.36 23.28 -12.21
C ARG A 327 -4.20 22.98 -13.16
N ASP A 328 -3.53 21.86 -12.98
CA ASP A 328 -2.26 21.55 -13.64
C ASP A 328 -2.48 21.07 -15.09
N TRP A 329 -3.53 20.28 -15.34
CA TRP A 329 -3.85 19.79 -16.69
C TRP A 329 -4.67 20.81 -17.48
N TYR A 330 -5.65 21.46 -16.83
CA TYR A 330 -6.65 22.25 -17.55
C TYR A 330 -6.59 23.76 -17.27
N GLY A 331 -5.72 24.21 -16.36
CA GLY A 331 -5.66 25.62 -15.96
C GLY A 331 -6.91 26.10 -15.21
N ILE A 332 -7.71 25.17 -14.66
CA ILE A 332 -8.98 25.46 -14.00
C ILE A 332 -8.77 25.43 -12.49
N GLN A 333 -9.08 26.54 -11.82
CA GLN A 333 -9.23 26.56 -10.37
C GLN A 333 -10.71 26.38 -10.03
N HIS A 334 -11.04 25.33 -9.28
CA HIS A 334 -12.39 25.05 -8.83
C HIS A 334 -12.43 25.02 -7.30
N GLU A 335 -13.27 25.86 -6.73
CA GLU A 335 -13.56 25.86 -5.30
C GLU A 335 -14.74 24.93 -5.02
N PRO A 336 -14.66 24.03 -4.02
CA PRO A 336 -15.72 23.06 -3.77
C PRO A 336 -17.05 23.75 -3.42
N GLN A 337 -18.13 23.25 -4.02
CA GLN A 337 -19.47 23.80 -3.82
C GLN A 337 -20.44 22.72 -3.38
N LEU A 338 -21.41 23.09 -2.53
CA LEU A 338 -22.54 22.22 -2.24
C LEU A 338 -23.55 22.30 -3.38
N ASN A 339 -23.95 21.14 -3.90
CA ASN A 339 -25.13 21.04 -4.73
C ASN A 339 -26.42 20.93 -3.88
N ASP A 340 -27.60 20.97 -4.51
CA ASP A 340 -28.89 20.93 -3.81
C ASP A 340 -29.14 19.61 -3.07
N GLU A 341 -28.58 18.52 -3.56
CA GLU A 341 -28.73 17.21 -2.93
C GLU A 341 -27.88 17.10 -1.67
N GLY A 342 -26.61 17.47 -1.75
CA GLY A 342 -25.70 17.58 -0.61
C GLY A 342 -26.25 18.50 0.47
N ARG A 343 -26.78 19.68 0.10
CA ARG A 343 -27.47 20.58 1.06
C ARG A 343 -28.64 19.89 1.77
N ARG A 344 -29.49 19.17 1.03
CA ARG A 344 -30.63 18.45 1.61
C ARG A 344 -30.18 17.32 2.53
N MET A 345 -29.15 16.57 2.14
CA MET A 345 -28.62 15.48 2.95
C MET A 345 -28.00 15.99 4.25
N ILE A 346 -27.17 17.03 4.17
CA ILE A 346 -26.58 17.68 5.33
C ILE A 346 -27.66 18.20 6.28
N ALA A 347 -28.68 18.90 5.75
CA ALA A 347 -29.77 19.43 6.58
C ALA A 347 -30.56 18.33 7.30
N MET A 348 -30.77 17.17 6.67
CA MET A 348 -31.42 16.03 7.32
C MET A 348 -30.57 15.45 8.45
N LEU A 349 -29.25 15.27 8.24
CA LEU A 349 -28.36 14.79 9.29
C LEU A 349 -28.22 15.79 10.44
N ASP A 350 -28.11 17.08 10.12
CA ASP A 350 -28.01 18.17 11.09
C ASP A 350 -29.27 18.24 11.98
N GLY A 351 -30.46 18.04 11.40
CA GLY A 351 -31.73 18.00 12.12
C GLY A 351 -32.03 16.67 12.85
N THR A 352 -31.24 15.61 12.64
CA THR A 352 -31.48 14.30 13.28
C THR A 352 -30.91 14.27 14.70
N PRO A 353 -31.67 13.85 15.75
CA PRO A 353 -31.14 13.74 17.11
C PRO A 353 -29.93 12.81 17.20
N GLU A 354 -28.95 13.16 18.05
CA GLU A 354 -27.74 12.36 18.31
C GLU A 354 -28.04 10.94 18.84
N GLY A 355 -27.04 10.07 18.75
CA GLY A 355 -27.11 8.70 19.22
C GLY A 355 -27.64 7.71 18.16
N ALA A 356 -28.29 6.64 18.61
CA ALA A 356 -28.73 5.54 17.75
C ALA A 356 -29.64 5.98 16.58
N GLN A 357 -30.42 7.05 16.75
CA GLN A 357 -31.23 7.61 15.66
C GLN A 357 -30.35 8.26 14.58
N PHE A 358 -29.35 9.04 14.99
CA PHE A 358 -28.37 9.61 14.08
C PHE A 358 -27.61 8.51 13.34
N ASP A 359 -27.12 7.50 14.07
CA ASP A 359 -26.36 6.38 13.52
C ASP A 359 -27.12 5.70 12.37
N GLN A 360 -28.38 5.33 12.59
CA GLN A 360 -29.21 4.71 11.57
C GLN A 360 -29.46 5.61 10.35
N VAL A 361 -29.76 6.90 10.56
CA VAL A 361 -30.01 7.84 9.47
C VAL A 361 -28.72 8.09 8.68
N PHE A 362 -27.60 8.26 9.36
CA PHE A 362 -26.29 8.44 8.76
C PHE A 362 -25.91 7.27 7.85
N LEU A 363 -25.99 6.02 8.33
CA LEU A 363 -25.66 4.83 7.53
C LEU A 363 -26.50 4.74 6.24
N ARG A 364 -27.80 5.02 6.33
CA ARG A 364 -28.71 5.00 5.17
C ARG A 364 -28.37 6.12 4.18
N MET A 365 -28.21 7.34 4.68
CA MET A 365 -27.96 8.51 3.85
C MET A 365 -26.59 8.49 3.21
N PHE A 366 -25.57 8.08 3.94
CA PHE A 366 -24.20 8.02 3.44
C PHE A 366 -24.02 6.87 2.44
N SER A 367 -24.76 5.75 2.61
CA SER A 367 -24.85 4.71 1.57
C SER A 367 -25.46 5.24 0.26
N ASN A 368 -26.54 6.03 0.34
CA ASN A 368 -27.16 6.64 -0.84
C ASN A 368 -26.23 7.66 -1.50
N HIS A 369 -25.56 8.48 -0.71
CA HIS A 369 -24.54 9.42 -1.17
C HIS A 369 -23.43 8.70 -1.93
N HIS A 370 -22.89 7.61 -1.37
CA HIS A 370 -21.87 6.82 -2.03
C HIS A 370 -22.35 6.19 -3.34
N LEU A 371 -23.56 5.64 -3.35
CA LEU A 371 -24.14 5.05 -4.56
C LEU A 371 -24.22 6.08 -5.71
N SER A 372 -24.50 7.36 -5.40
CA SER A 372 -24.58 8.42 -6.41
C SER A 372 -23.25 8.73 -7.12
N ALA A 373 -22.10 8.39 -6.51
CA ALA A 373 -20.78 8.56 -7.11
C ALA A 373 -20.36 7.40 -8.02
N LEU A 374 -20.88 6.18 -7.80
CA LEU A 374 -20.42 4.98 -8.51
C LEU A 374 -20.58 5.07 -10.02
N ALA A 375 -21.74 5.47 -10.53
CA ALA A 375 -21.97 5.53 -11.97
C ALA A 375 -21.11 6.62 -12.68
N PRO A 376 -21.02 7.87 -12.17
CA PRO A 376 -20.07 8.86 -12.67
C PRO A 376 -18.61 8.37 -12.65
N SER A 377 -18.17 7.72 -11.58
CA SER A 377 -16.78 7.22 -11.46
C SER A 377 -16.52 6.04 -12.38
N LEU A 378 -17.46 5.12 -12.54
CA LEU A 378 -17.37 4.05 -13.55
C LEU A 378 -17.32 4.63 -14.98
N HIS A 379 -18.11 5.66 -15.26
CA HIS A 379 -17.97 6.39 -16.52
C HIS A 379 -16.59 7.00 -16.68
N CYS A 380 -15.96 7.49 -15.61
CA CYS A 380 -14.61 8.03 -15.68
C CYS A 380 -13.58 7.00 -16.11
N VAL A 381 -13.65 5.78 -15.56
CA VAL A 381 -12.75 4.68 -15.94
C VAL A 381 -12.75 4.44 -17.45
N VAL A 382 -13.93 4.52 -18.09
CA VAL A 382 -14.09 4.14 -19.51
C VAL A 382 -14.20 5.31 -20.50
N LYS A 383 -14.41 6.55 -20.03
CA LYS A 383 -14.58 7.75 -20.88
C LYS A 383 -13.44 8.78 -20.76
N SER A 384 -12.52 8.60 -19.82
CA SER A 384 -11.28 9.39 -19.76
C SER A 384 -10.40 9.12 -20.98
N ASP A 385 -9.43 10.00 -21.25
CA ASP A 385 -8.40 9.77 -22.27
C ASP A 385 -7.65 8.48 -21.93
N ILE A 386 -7.43 7.63 -22.93
CA ILE A 386 -6.76 6.35 -22.75
C ILE A 386 -5.33 6.50 -22.22
N GLY A 387 -4.72 7.67 -22.40
CA GLY A 387 -3.41 7.99 -21.86
C GLY A 387 -3.40 8.48 -20.41
N HIS A 388 -4.54 8.55 -19.71
CA HIS A 388 -4.65 9.04 -18.33
C HIS A 388 -4.74 7.90 -17.32
N GLY A 389 -3.63 7.19 -17.14
CA GLY A 389 -3.58 6.06 -16.21
C GLY A 389 -3.85 6.47 -14.77
N ASP A 390 -3.38 7.65 -14.34
CA ASP A 390 -3.58 8.15 -12.98
C ASP A 390 -5.04 8.49 -12.70
N LEU A 391 -5.72 9.14 -13.67
CA LEU A 391 -7.15 9.45 -13.55
C LEU A 391 -8.00 8.17 -13.55
N GLN A 392 -7.67 7.21 -14.40
CA GLN A 392 -8.38 5.92 -14.45
C GLN A 392 -8.28 5.19 -13.12
N ARG A 393 -7.07 5.05 -12.55
CA ARG A 393 -6.87 4.44 -11.23
C ARG A 393 -7.65 5.15 -10.14
N TYR A 394 -7.56 6.48 -10.08
CA TYR A 394 -8.36 7.27 -9.13
C TYR A 394 -9.86 7.03 -9.24
N CYS A 395 -10.39 6.89 -10.46
CA CYS A 395 -11.79 6.59 -10.67
C CYS A 395 -12.16 5.14 -10.31
N GLU A 396 -11.27 4.18 -10.55
CA GLU A 396 -11.42 2.78 -10.11
C GLU A 396 -11.42 2.68 -8.58
N ASP A 397 -10.51 3.38 -7.91
CA ASP A 397 -10.39 3.40 -6.44
C ASP A 397 -11.65 3.95 -5.78
N ILE A 398 -12.22 5.04 -6.32
CA ILE A 398 -13.49 5.59 -5.83
C ILE A 398 -14.61 4.56 -5.97
N VAL A 399 -14.71 3.88 -7.12
CA VAL A 399 -15.73 2.85 -7.35
C VAL A 399 -15.57 1.72 -6.34
N MET A 400 -14.34 1.23 -6.15
CA MET A 400 -14.06 0.12 -5.26
C MET A 400 -14.34 0.48 -3.80
N THR A 401 -13.75 1.57 -3.32
CA THR A 401 -13.88 2.03 -1.93
C THR A 401 -15.32 2.36 -1.59
N GLN A 402 -16.02 3.15 -2.42
CA GLN A 402 -17.40 3.54 -2.11
C GLN A 402 -18.39 2.38 -2.20
N LYS A 403 -18.21 1.45 -3.14
CA LYS A 403 -19.01 0.20 -3.21
C LYS A 403 -18.87 -0.60 -1.93
N ASN A 404 -17.65 -0.71 -1.43
CA ASN A 404 -17.40 -1.53 -0.25
C ASN A 404 -17.87 -0.82 1.03
N SER A 405 -17.68 0.50 1.15
CA SER A 405 -18.26 1.29 2.24
C SER A 405 -19.79 1.21 2.28
N ILE A 406 -20.47 1.13 1.13
CA ILE A 406 -21.91 0.84 1.08
C ILE A 406 -22.23 -0.51 1.73
N ASN A 407 -21.45 -1.56 1.43
CA ASN A 407 -21.67 -2.88 2.02
C ASN A 407 -21.39 -2.89 3.53
N ASP A 408 -20.36 -2.17 3.99
CA ASP A 408 -20.07 -2.03 5.42
C ASP A 408 -21.23 -1.34 6.16
N MET A 409 -21.75 -0.25 5.58
CA MET A 409 -22.90 0.45 6.15
C MET A 409 -24.17 -0.40 6.16
N ARG A 410 -24.41 -1.19 5.11
CA ARG A 410 -25.52 -2.17 5.07
C ARG A 410 -25.35 -3.26 6.12
N ASN A 411 -24.12 -3.72 6.35
CA ASN A 411 -23.81 -4.70 7.38
C ASN A 411 -24.04 -4.13 8.78
N MET A 412 -23.61 -2.89 9.04
CA MET A 412 -23.89 -2.18 10.29
C MET A 412 -25.40 -1.98 10.50
N LEU A 413 -26.15 -1.60 9.46
CA LEU A 413 -27.61 -1.51 9.51
C LEU A 413 -28.28 -2.83 9.88
N CYS A 414 -27.81 -3.94 9.31
CA CYS A 414 -28.31 -5.28 9.65
C CYS A 414 -27.97 -5.67 11.10
N LYS A 415 -26.71 -5.54 11.51
CA LYS A 415 -26.22 -6.00 12.82
C LYS A 415 -26.73 -5.14 13.98
N GLN A 416 -26.72 -3.82 13.82
CA GLN A 416 -27.01 -2.88 14.90
C GLN A 416 -28.50 -2.50 14.95
N PHE A 417 -29.20 -2.54 13.82
CA PHE A 417 -30.58 -2.05 13.70
C PHE A 417 -31.56 -3.07 13.13
N SER A 418 -31.14 -4.30 12.87
CA SER A 418 -31.96 -5.36 12.26
C SER A 418 -32.54 -4.99 10.89
N GLN A 419 -31.85 -4.14 10.12
CA GLN A 419 -32.27 -3.65 8.80
C GLN A 419 -31.45 -4.29 7.67
N CYS A 420 -31.60 -5.59 7.51
CA CYS A 420 -30.82 -6.38 6.55
C CYS A 420 -31.32 -6.27 5.10
N ASP A 421 -32.53 -5.73 4.90
CA ASP A 421 -33.19 -5.54 3.61
C ASP A 421 -32.97 -4.13 3.02
N PHE A 422 -32.13 -3.31 3.64
CA PHE A 422 -31.83 -1.98 3.13
C PHE A 422 -31.12 -2.07 1.77
N VAL A 423 -31.75 -1.42 0.77
CA VAL A 423 -31.23 -1.21 -0.58
C VAL A 423 -30.97 0.30 -0.74
N PRO A 424 -29.72 0.72 -0.98
CA PRO A 424 -29.41 2.12 -1.24
C PRO A 424 -30.07 2.61 -2.53
N LEU A 425 -30.40 3.90 -2.59
CA LEU A 425 -31.08 4.55 -3.70
C LEU A 425 -30.34 5.81 -4.12
N THR A 426 -30.25 6.06 -5.44
CA THR A 426 -29.65 7.29 -5.99
C THR A 426 -30.59 8.50 -5.89
N GLY A 427 -31.87 8.28 -5.60
CA GLY A 427 -32.88 9.34 -5.60
C GLY A 427 -33.40 9.70 -7.00
N ASP A 428 -32.78 9.16 -8.07
CA ASP A 428 -33.35 9.16 -9.41
C ASP A 428 -34.18 7.89 -9.59
N LYS A 429 -35.49 8.01 -9.40
CA LYS A 429 -36.46 6.91 -9.55
C LYS A 429 -36.37 6.16 -10.87
N ARG A 430 -35.83 6.77 -11.95
CA ARG A 430 -35.63 6.04 -13.20
C ARG A 430 -34.47 5.06 -13.07
N LYS A 431 -33.33 5.53 -12.57
CA LYS A 431 -32.15 4.70 -12.34
C LYS A 431 -32.39 3.62 -11.28
N ASP A 432 -33.18 3.94 -10.26
CA ASP A 432 -33.42 3.04 -9.13
C ASP A 432 -34.41 1.90 -9.43
N ASN A 433 -35.19 1.98 -10.52
CA ASN A 433 -36.23 0.98 -10.87
C ASN A 433 -35.91 0.19 -12.15
N GLU A 434 -34.70 0.30 -12.69
CA GLU A 434 -34.34 -0.29 -13.99
C GLU A 434 -33.91 -1.76 -13.93
N PHE A 435 -33.90 -2.42 -12.76
CA PHE A 435 -33.52 -3.82 -12.59
C PHE A 435 -34.37 -4.58 -11.59
#